data_AF-A0A957D6X5-F1
#
_entry.id   AF-A0A957D6X5-F1
#
_cell.length_a   1.000
_cell.length_b   1.000
_cell.length_c   1.000
_cell.angle_alpha   90.00
_cell.angle_beta   90.00
_cell.angle_gamma   90.00
#
_symmetry.space_group_name_H-M   'P 1'
#
loop_
_entity.id
_entity.type
_entity.pdbx_description
1 polymer ?
#
loop_
_entity_poly.entity_id
_entity_poly.type
_entity_poly.pdbx_seq_one_letter_code
_entity_poly.pdbx_strand_id
1 'polypeptide(L)'
;LSAELGIGNGRWQLTFQSRFGPEPWLQPYTDETLKGLGANGTKRVDILCPGFAADCLETLEEINVENRYYFTEAGGKEFHYIPALNDSSAHVNLFAALAAENCQGWIENSNQ
;
A
#
# COMPACT_ATOMS: atom_id res chain seq x y z
N LEU A 1 -0.49 2.44 -12.06
CA LEU A 1 -1.63 1.78 -11.40
C LEU A 1 -2.96 2.50 -11.64
N SER A 2 -3.14 3.76 -11.25
CA SER A 2 -4.41 4.48 -11.46
C SER A 2 -4.83 4.53 -12.94
N ALA A 3 -3.89 4.72 -13.87
CA ALA A 3 -4.13 4.65 -15.31
C ALA A 3 -4.66 3.29 -15.77
N GLU A 4 -4.03 2.19 -15.33
CA GLU A 4 -4.44 0.81 -15.65
C GLU A 4 -5.85 0.49 -15.10
N LEU A 5 -6.20 1.06 -13.95
CA LEU A 5 -7.52 0.89 -13.32
C LEU A 5 -8.57 1.88 -13.84
N GLY A 6 -8.22 2.77 -14.79
CA GLY A 6 -9.14 3.80 -15.28
C GLY A 6 -9.59 4.80 -14.20
N ILE A 7 -8.79 5.00 -13.15
CA ILE A 7 -9.10 5.91 -12.05
C ILE A 7 -8.70 7.32 -12.45
N GLY A 8 -9.70 8.14 -12.77
CA GLY A 8 -9.49 9.56 -13.10
C GLY A 8 -8.77 10.35 -12.01
N ASN A 9 -8.10 11.41 -12.43
CA ASN A 9 -7.41 12.35 -11.53
C ASN A 9 -8.37 12.91 -10.47
N GLY A 10 -7.87 13.10 -9.25
CA GLY A 10 -8.67 13.55 -8.10
C GLY A 10 -9.48 12.45 -7.41
N ARG A 11 -9.49 11.21 -7.93
CA ARG A 11 -10.09 10.05 -7.25
C ARG A 11 -9.05 9.16 -6.54
N TRP A 12 -7.80 9.60 -6.50
CA TRP A 12 -6.72 8.93 -5.80
C TRP A 12 -5.73 9.98 -5.28
N GLN A 13 -5.02 9.62 -4.21
CA GLN A 13 -3.98 10.44 -3.60
C GLN A 13 -2.87 9.52 -3.10
N LEU A 14 -1.62 9.98 -3.19
CA LEU A 14 -0.47 9.33 -2.56
C LEU A 14 -0.14 10.05 -1.25
N THR A 15 0.04 9.30 -0.18
CA THR A 15 0.42 9.78 1.14
C THR A 15 1.56 8.94 1.71
N PHE A 16 2.19 9.42 2.78
CA PHE A 16 3.34 8.80 3.42
C PHE A 16 3.05 8.55 4.90
N GLN A 17 3.50 7.38 5.39
CA GLN A 17 3.22 6.87 6.72
C GLN A 17 4.50 6.69 7.55
N SER A 18 4.35 6.19 8.79
CA SER A 18 5.44 5.72 9.65
C SER A 18 6.51 6.78 9.93
N ARG A 19 6.07 7.98 10.33
CA ARG A 19 6.95 9.11 10.67
C ARG A 19 7.54 8.90 12.06
N PHE A 20 8.82 9.18 12.22
CA PHE A 20 9.51 9.03 13.50
C PHE A 20 10.23 10.30 13.92
N GLY A 21 10.09 10.67 15.20
CA GLY A 21 10.72 11.87 15.76
C GLY A 21 10.02 13.19 15.37
N PRO A 22 10.57 14.33 15.83
CA PRO A 22 9.91 15.63 15.71
C PRO A 22 10.14 16.35 14.38
N GLU A 23 11.13 15.92 13.59
CA GLU A 23 11.48 16.58 12.33
C GLU A 23 10.41 16.35 11.26
N PRO A 24 10.21 17.27 10.30
CA PRO A 24 9.30 17.06 9.18
C PRO A 24 9.75 15.91 8.27
N TRP A 25 8.81 15.03 7.92
CA TRP A 25 9.00 13.95 6.94
C TRP A 25 8.31 14.30 5.62
N LEU A 26 8.44 13.42 4.63
CA LEU A 26 7.77 13.58 3.34
C LEU A 26 6.24 13.62 3.50
N GLN A 27 5.63 14.60 2.85
CA GLN A 27 4.20 14.90 2.92
C GLN A 27 3.49 14.59 1.59
N PRO A 28 2.17 14.33 1.59
CA PRO A 28 1.24 14.44 2.73
C PRO A 28 1.25 13.21 3.66
N TYR A 29 0.93 13.41 4.93
CA TYR A 29 0.92 12.34 5.94
C TYR A 29 -0.40 11.55 5.90
N THR A 30 -0.32 10.22 5.97
CA THR A 30 -1.49 9.33 5.82
C THR A 30 -2.53 9.54 6.92
N ASP A 31 -2.09 9.64 8.17
CA ASP A 31 -2.94 9.84 9.35
C ASP A 31 -3.74 11.15 9.26
N GLU A 32 -3.05 12.26 9.00
CA GLU A 32 -3.67 13.58 8.87
C GLU A 32 -4.59 13.64 7.64
N THR A 33 -4.20 13.00 6.54
CA THR A 33 -5.03 12.93 5.33
C THR A 33 -6.34 12.20 5.60
N LEU A 34 -6.29 11.05 6.28
CA LEU A 34 -7.49 10.26 6.59
C LEU A 34 -8.42 10.94 7.57
N LYS A 35 -7.89 11.59 8.62
CA LYS A 35 -8.68 12.45 9.51
C LYS A 35 -9.38 13.55 8.72
N GLY A 36 -8.64 14.24 7.85
CA GLY A 36 -9.19 15.30 7.00
C GLY A 36 -10.27 14.80 6.04
N LEU A 37 -10.07 13.66 5.40
CA LEU A 37 -11.05 13.06 4.50
C LEU A 37 -12.35 12.71 5.22
N GLY A 38 -12.27 12.07 6.40
CA GLY A 38 -13.43 11.76 7.23
C GLY A 38 -14.18 13.04 7.65
N ALA A 39 -13.45 14.03 8.17
CA ALA A 39 -14.03 15.30 8.62
C ALA A 39 -14.71 16.09 7.50
N ASN A 40 -14.19 16.00 6.27
CA ASN A 40 -14.76 16.61 5.07
C ASN A 40 -15.91 15.79 4.45
N GLY A 41 -16.36 14.73 5.12
CA GLY A 41 -17.55 13.97 4.74
C GLY A 41 -17.31 12.86 3.73
N THR A 42 -16.04 12.51 3.42
CA THR A 42 -15.71 11.36 2.58
C THR A 42 -16.28 10.10 3.22
N LYS A 43 -17.15 9.40 2.50
CA LYS A 43 -17.85 8.23 3.06
C LYS A 43 -17.03 6.96 2.99
N ARG A 44 -16.19 6.83 1.96
CA ARG A 44 -15.43 5.62 1.71
C ARG A 44 -14.01 5.92 1.26
N VAL A 45 -13.07 5.11 1.75
CA VAL A 45 -11.70 5.01 1.20
C VAL A 45 -11.35 3.55 0.93
N ASP A 46 -10.68 3.33 -0.19
CA ASP A 46 -10.00 2.07 -0.50
C ASP A 46 -8.50 2.37 -0.50
N ILE A 47 -7.72 1.69 0.35
CA ILE A 47 -6.30 1.97 0.59
C ILE A 47 -5.45 0.75 0.26
N LEU A 48 -4.29 1.00 -0.36
CA LEU A 48 -3.26 0.00 -0.61
C LEU A 48 -1.89 0.56 -0.25
N CYS A 49 -0.93 -0.32 0.08
CA CYS A 49 0.41 0.04 0.49
C CYS A 49 1.44 -0.42 -0.56
N PRO A 50 1.58 0.27 -1.70
CA PRO A 50 2.43 -0.20 -2.81
C PRO A 50 3.93 -0.21 -2.50
N GLY A 51 4.35 0.39 -1.38
CA GLY A 51 5.72 0.29 -0.88
C GLY A 51 6.07 -1.07 -0.27
N PHE A 52 5.08 -1.94 -0.06
CA PHE A 52 5.26 -3.27 0.52
C PHE A 52 4.72 -4.35 -0.42
N ALA A 53 5.53 -5.40 -0.63
CA ALA A 53 5.18 -6.54 -1.45
C ALA A 53 4.36 -7.60 -0.68
N ALA A 54 4.54 -7.66 0.64
CA ALA A 54 3.83 -8.53 1.57
C ALA A 54 3.40 -7.73 2.80
N ASP A 55 2.35 -8.19 3.46
CA ASP A 55 1.82 -7.56 4.67
C ASP A 55 2.81 -7.66 5.84
N CYS A 56 2.89 -6.59 6.60
CA CYS A 56 3.75 -6.44 7.76
C CYS A 56 3.02 -5.66 8.87
N LEU A 57 3.74 -5.31 9.94
CA LEU A 57 3.15 -4.57 11.06
C LEU A 57 2.61 -3.21 10.61
N GLU A 58 3.37 -2.52 9.75
CA GLU A 58 3.02 -1.21 9.22
C GLU A 58 1.75 -1.26 8.34
N THR A 59 1.48 -2.37 7.63
CA THR A 59 0.26 -2.46 6.82
C THR A 59 -0.94 -2.95 7.61
N LEU A 60 -0.75 -3.94 8.49
CA LEU A 60 -1.85 -4.56 9.22
C LEU A 60 -2.29 -3.75 10.44
N GLU A 61 -1.34 -3.23 11.22
CA GLU A 61 -1.66 -2.49 12.43
C GLU A 61 -1.80 -1.00 12.13
N GLU A 62 -0.74 -0.34 11.64
CA GLU A 62 -0.76 1.11 11.43
C GLU A 62 -1.82 1.51 10.39
N ILE A 63 -1.88 0.85 9.22
CA ILE A 63 -2.89 1.19 8.20
C ILE A 63 -4.27 0.62 8.52
N ASN A 64 -4.38 -0.69 8.69
CA ASN A 64 -5.69 -1.33 8.71
C ASN A 64 -6.40 -1.24 10.07
N VAL A 65 -5.68 -0.96 11.17
CA VAL A 65 -6.29 -0.73 12.50
C VAL A 65 -6.28 0.75 12.86
N GLU A 66 -5.11 1.38 13.02
CA GLU A 66 -5.02 2.74 13.56
C GLU A 66 -5.59 3.80 12.58
N ASN A 67 -5.15 3.78 11.33
CA ASN A 67 -5.60 4.74 10.32
C ASN A 67 -7.06 4.53 9.92
N ARG A 68 -7.54 3.28 9.94
CA ARG A 68 -8.97 2.97 9.85
C ARG A 68 -9.74 3.69 10.96
N TYR A 69 -9.28 3.56 12.20
CA TYR A 69 -9.90 4.22 13.35
C TYR A 69 -9.91 5.74 13.17
N TYR A 70 -8.80 6.35 12.77
CA TYR A 70 -8.73 7.81 12.51
C TYR A 70 -9.74 8.28 11.46
N PHE A 71 -9.89 7.53 10.36
CA PHE A 71 -10.87 7.85 9.33
C PHE A 71 -12.31 7.75 9.83
N THR A 72 -12.65 6.65 10.52
CA THR A 72 -14.01 6.41 10.99
C THR A 72 -14.41 7.36 12.12
N GLU A 73 -13.52 7.64 13.06
CA GLU A 73 -13.76 8.60 14.14
C GLU A 73 -13.97 10.03 13.61
N ALA A 74 -13.27 10.39 12.53
CA ALA A 74 -13.45 11.68 11.89
C ALA A 74 -14.77 11.81 11.09
N GLY A 75 -15.59 10.77 11.00
CA GLY A 75 -16.89 10.79 10.31
C GLY A 75 -16.93 10.05 8.96
N GLY A 76 -15.82 9.38 8.60
CA GLY A 76 -15.79 8.38 7.54
C GLY A 76 -16.67 7.16 7.86
N LYS A 77 -17.05 6.37 6.85
CA LYS A 77 -17.93 5.20 7.05
C LYS A 77 -17.28 3.88 6.66
N GLU A 78 -16.83 3.78 5.41
CA GLU A 78 -16.27 2.56 4.85
C GLU A 78 -14.77 2.72 4.64
N PHE A 79 -14.00 1.81 5.21
CA PHE A 79 -12.56 1.75 5.01
C PHE A 79 -12.21 0.35 4.50
N HIS A 80 -11.66 0.26 3.30
CA HIS A 80 -11.25 -1.02 2.74
C HIS A 80 -9.74 -1.04 2.59
N TYR A 81 -9.12 -1.91 3.36
CA TYR A 81 -7.72 -2.26 3.16
C TYR A 81 -7.62 -3.27 2.02
N ILE A 82 -6.79 -2.97 1.03
CA ILE A 82 -6.42 -3.88 -0.06
C ILE A 82 -5.12 -4.57 0.36
N PRO A 83 -5.13 -5.89 0.60
CA PRO A 83 -3.94 -6.63 1.01
C PRO A 83 -2.78 -6.46 0.04
N ALA A 84 -1.56 -6.57 0.58
CA ALA A 84 -0.38 -6.72 -0.25
C ALA A 84 -0.48 -8.01 -1.09
N LEU A 85 0.40 -8.15 -2.09
CA LEU A 85 0.37 -9.29 -2.99
C LEU A 85 0.68 -10.61 -2.28
N ASN A 86 1.38 -10.56 -1.15
CA ASN A 86 1.66 -11.71 -0.27
C ASN A 86 2.19 -12.91 -1.06
N ASP A 87 1.64 -14.10 -0.84
CA ASP A 87 1.99 -15.35 -1.49
C ASP A 87 1.15 -15.65 -2.74
N SER A 88 0.49 -14.63 -3.32
CA SER A 88 -0.30 -14.83 -4.53
C SER A 88 0.55 -15.42 -5.65
N SER A 89 -0.01 -16.37 -6.41
CA SER A 89 0.72 -17.06 -7.46
C SER A 89 1.31 -16.10 -8.50
N ALA A 90 0.61 -15.00 -8.81
CA ALA A 90 1.12 -13.97 -9.72
C ALA A 90 2.39 -13.30 -9.18
N HIS A 91 2.46 -13.03 -7.89
CA HIS A 91 3.61 -12.39 -7.25
C HIS A 91 4.80 -13.34 -7.14
N VAL A 92 4.55 -14.60 -6.76
CA VAL A 92 5.59 -15.64 -6.76
C VAL A 92 6.14 -15.87 -8.16
N ASN A 93 5.26 -15.95 -9.17
CA ASN A 93 5.67 -16.13 -10.57
C ASN A 93 6.49 -14.94 -11.07
N LEU A 94 6.15 -13.70 -10.66
CA LEU A 94 6.93 -12.51 -10.98
C LEU A 94 8.37 -12.64 -10.43
N PHE A 95 8.53 -12.98 -9.15
CA PHE A 95 9.86 -13.16 -8.57
C PHE A 95 10.63 -14.30 -9.23
N ALA A 96 9.97 -15.43 -9.51
CA ALA A 96 10.60 -16.55 -10.21
C ALA A 96 11.08 -16.15 -11.61
N ALA A 97 10.28 -15.39 -12.37
CA ALA A 97 10.64 -14.87 -13.67
C ALA A 97 11.83 -13.90 -13.59
N LEU A 98 11.80 -12.95 -12.64
CA LEU A 98 12.90 -12.01 -12.42
C LEU A 98 14.19 -12.72 -12.03
N ALA A 99 14.13 -13.72 -11.14
CA ALA A 99 15.29 -14.52 -10.79
C ALA A 99 15.83 -15.30 -11.99
N ALA A 100 14.96 -15.95 -12.77
CA ALA A 100 15.35 -16.69 -13.96
C ALA A 100 15.95 -15.78 -15.05
N GLU A 101 15.51 -14.53 -15.16
CA GLU A 101 16.07 -13.54 -16.09
C GLU A 101 17.43 -13.01 -15.61
N ASN A 102 17.57 -12.72 -14.31
CA ASN A 102 18.75 -12.03 -13.77
C ASN A 102 19.87 -12.97 -13.31
N CYS A 103 19.60 -14.27 -13.15
CA CYS A 103 20.60 -15.28 -12.76
C CYS A 103 21.12 -16.11 -13.94
N GLN A 104 20.81 -15.73 -15.19
CA GLN A 104 21.30 -16.43 -16.39
C GLN A 104 22.84 -16.34 -16.44
N GLY A 105 23.50 -17.49 -16.23
CA GLY A 105 24.95 -17.61 -16.16
C GLY A 105 25.52 -17.85 -14.76
N TRP A 106 24.72 -17.71 -13.70
CA TRP A 106 25.10 -18.11 -12.33
C TRP A 106 24.55 -19.48 -11.96
N ILE A 107 23.41 -19.83 -12.55
CA ILE A 107 22.83 -21.16 -12.44
C ILE A 107 23.32 -21.92 -13.68
N GLU A 108 24.40 -22.69 -13.53
CA GLU A 108 24.76 -23.67 -14.54
C GLU A 108 23.57 -24.61 -14.75
N ASN A 109 23.20 -24.84 -16.01
CA ASN A 109 22.19 -25.84 -16.36
C ASN A 109 22.58 -27.16 -15.68
N SER A 110 21.85 -27.56 -14.65
CA SER A 110 22.08 -28.79 -13.88
C SER A 110 21.78 -30.07 -14.68
N ASN A 111 21.73 -29.95 -16.01
CA ASN A 111 21.58 -31.03 -16.97
C ASN A 111 22.90 -31.19 -17.73
N GLN A 112 23.91 -31.69 -17.04
CA GLN A 112 24.95 -32.56 -17.59
C GLN A 112 25.02 -33.82 -16.73
#